data_AF-A0A2G4T0M6-F1
#
_entry.id   AF-A0A2G4T0M6-F1
#
_cell.length_a   1.000
_cell.length_b   1.000
_cell.length_c   1.000
_cell.angle_alpha   90.00
_cell.angle_beta   90.00
_cell.angle_gamma   90.00
#
_symmetry.space_group_name_H-M   'P 1'
#
loop_
_entity.id
_entity.type
_entity.pdbx_description
1 polymer ?
#
loop_
_entity_poly.entity_id
_entity_poly.type
_entity_poly.pdbx_seq_one_letter_code
_entity_poly.pdbx_strand_id
1 'polypeptide(L)' 'MTTEGETDALFFFLPFANRPGTDLMSKHILQTDEVKSAIIEAVIGRKAIGHYWPRPTEWANRMRSDVLYATEQP' A
#
# COMPACT_ATOMS: atom_id res chain seq x y z
N MET A 1 38.72 16.41 -19.90
CA MET A 1 37.79 15.31 -20.16
C MET A 1 36.79 15.32 -19.03
N THR A 2 35.62 15.88 -19.29
CA THR A 2 34.56 16.10 -18.31
C THR A 2 33.83 14.79 -18.05
N THR A 3 33.69 14.45 -16.78
CA THR A 3 32.94 13.32 -16.21
C THR A 3 31.44 13.57 -16.32
N GLU A 4 30.93 13.75 -17.54
CA GLU A 4 29.52 14.09 -17.80
C GLU A 4 28.58 12.88 -17.71
N GLY A 5 29.10 11.66 -17.61
CA GLY A 5 28.29 10.43 -17.59
C GLY A 5 28.11 9.75 -16.23
N GLU A 6 28.82 10.16 -15.18
CA GLU A 6 28.85 9.43 -13.90
C GLU A 6 27.75 9.86 -12.92
N THR A 7 27.25 11.09 -13.05
CA THR A 7 26.22 11.65 -12.17
C THR A 7 24.79 11.25 -12.56
N ASP A 8 24.54 10.86 -13.80
CA ASP A 8 23.17 10.61 -14.30
C ASP A 8 22.60 9.25 -13.86
N ALA A 9 23.48 8.26 -13.65
CA ALA A 9 23.10 6.94 -13.13
C ALA A 9 22.69 6.96 -11.64
N LEU A 10 23.05 8.01 -10.89
CA LEU A 10 22.73 8.17 -9.47
C LEU A 10 21.33 8.76 -9.21
N PHE A 11 20.64 9.25 -10.24
CA PHE A 11 19.34 9.91 -10.11
C PHE A 11 18.21 9.24 -10.91
N PHE A 12 18.36 7.97 -11.29
CA PHE A 12 17.26 7.23 -11.92
C PHE A 12 16.17 6.87 -10.89
N PHE A 13 15.23 7.79 -10.67
CA PHE A 13 14.03 7.53 -9.89
C PHE A 13 12.94 6.96 -10.79
N LEU A 14 12.56 5.70 -10.55
CA LEU A 14 11.36 5.13 -11.20
C LEU A 14 10.13 6.00 -10.87
N PRO A 15 9.22 6.21 -11.83
CA PRO A 15 7.89 6.75 -11.54
C PRO A 15 7.24 5.96 -10.41
N PHE A 16 6.45 6.62 -9.55
CA PHE A 16 5.91 5.99 -8.34
C PHE A 16 5.22 4.65 -8.63
N ALA A 17 4.37 4.59 -9.66
CA ALA A 17 3.68 3.36 -10.08
C ALA A 17 4.60 2.18 -10.43
N ASN A 18 5.86 2.46 -10.76
CA ASN A 18 6.85 1.48 -11.22
C ASN A 18 7.89 1.16 -10.14
N ARG A 19 7.85 1.81 -8.98
CA ARG A 19 8.81 1.54 -7.89
C ARG A 19 8.48 0.19 -7.24
N PRO A 20 9.45 -0.74 -7.15
CA PRO A 20 9.28 -1.95 -6.35
C PRO A 20 9.01 -1.57 -4.89
N GLY A 21 8.04 -2.23 -4.25
CA GLY A 21 7.63 -1.93 -2.87
C GLY A 21 6.47 -0.94 -2.71
N THR A 22 5.90 -0.42 -3.80
CA THR A 22 4.64 0.35 -3.74
C THR A 22 3.42 -0.49 -3.41
N ASP A 23 3.54 -1.81 -3.59
CA ASP A 23 2.56 -2.82 -3.20
C ASP A 23 1.15 -2.54 -3.74
N LEU A 24 1.07 -1.90 -4.93
CA LEU A 24 -0.21 -1.45 -5.49
C LEU A 24 -1.17 -2.62 -5.73
N MET A 25 -0.65 -3.78 -6.15
CA MET A 25 -1.47 -4.97 -6.36
C MET A 25 -1.96 -5.57 -5.05
N SER A 26 -1.09 -5.79 -4.06
CA SER A 26 -1.55 -6.37 -2.79
C SER A 26 -2.47 -5.42 -2.04
N LYS A 27 -2.25 -4.09 -2.12
CA LYS A 27 -3.24 -3.09 -1.64
C LYS A 27 -4.61 -3.28 -2.27
N HIS A 28 -4.65 -3.45 -3.59
CA HIS A 28 -5.91 -3.61 -4.30
C HIS A 28 -6.62 -4.89 -3.84
N ILE A 29 -5.88 -5.99 -3.69
CA ILE A 29 -6.40 -7.26 -3.18
C ILE A 29 -6.94 -7.11 -1.75
N LEU A 30 -6.19 -6.46 -0.85
CA LEU A 30 -6.58 -6.22 0.54
C LEU A 30 -7.83 -5.32 0.65
N GLN A 31 -8.13 -4.52 -0.36
CA GLN A 31 -9.33 -3.67 -0.39
C GLN A 31 -10.58 -4.39 -0.92
N THR A 32 -10.45 -5.57 -1.52
CA THR A 32 -11.61 -6.35 -1.99
C THR A 32 -12.49 -6.79 -0.81
N ASP A 33 -13.81 -6.80 -1.01
CA ASP A 33 -14.76 -7.12 0.06
C ASP A 33 -14.57 -8.53 0.62
N GLU A 34 -14.18 -9.49 -0.23
CA GLU A 34 -13.92 -10.87 0.14
C GLU A 34 -12.70 -10.98 1.06
N VAL A 35 -11.56 -10.38 0.67
CA VAL A 35 -10.32 -10.42 1.46
C VAL A 35 -10.48 -9.62 2.75
N LYS A 36 -11.09 -8.44 2.71
CA LYS A 36 -11.43 -7.65 3.89
C LYS A 36 -12.28 -8.47 4.87
N SER A 37 -13.36 -9.08 4.40
CA SER A 37 -14.26 -9.84 5.26
C SER A 37 -13.55 -11.04 5.90
N ALA A 38 -12.71 -11.74 5.12
CA ALA A 38 -11.90 -12.84 5.63
C ALA A 38 -10.92 -12.39 6.73
N ILE A 39 -10.24 -11.26 6.53
CA ILE A 39 -9.31 -10.70 7.53
C ILE A 39 -10.05 -10.27 8.80
N ILE A 40 -11.15 -9.52 8.67
CA ILE A 40 -11.94 -9.04 9.81
C ILE A 40 -12.53 -10.20 10.60
N GLU A 41 -13.06 -11.21 9.90
CA GLU A 41 -13.56 -12.43 10.55
C GLU A 41 -12.46 -13.17 11.31
N ALA A 42 -11.27 -13.31 10.72
CA ALA A 42 -10.17 -14.05 11.32
C ALA A 42 -9.55 -13.33 12.54
N VAL A 43 -9.44 -12.00 12.50
CA VAL A 43 -8.73 -11.22 13.52
C VAL A 43 -9.66 -10.75 14.65
N ILE A 44 -10.88 -10.31 14.33
CA ILE A 44 -11.80 -9.66 15.27
C ILE A 44 -13.03 -10.54 15.50
N GLY A 45 -13.53 -11.19 14.44
CA GLY A 45 -14.68 -12.08 14.48
C GLY A 45 -15.80 -11.66 13.54
N ARG A 46 -16.64 -12.63 13.16
CA ARG A 46 -17.72 -12.46 12.17
C ARG A 46 -18.67 -11.28 12.43
N LYS A 47 -18.93 -10.95 13.70
CA LYS A 47 -19.81 -9.82 14.07
C LYS A 47 -19.24 -8.44 13.72
N ALA A 48 -17.94 -8.35 13.45
CA ALA A 48 -17.26 -7.11 13.07
C ALA A 48 -17.26 -6.87 11.55
N ILE A 49 -17.68 -7.85 10.73
CA ILE A 49 -17.78 -7.68 9.28
C ILE A 49 -18.77 -6.54 8.99
N GLY A 50 -18.38 -5.64 8.09
CA GLY A 50 -19.19 -4.45 7.76
C GLY A 50 -19.07 -3.30 8.76
N HIS A 51 -18.28 -3.44 9.83
CA HIS A 51 -17.92 -2.36 10.76
C HIS A 51 -16.50 -1.85 10.57
N TYR A 52 -15.81 -2.26 9.50
CA TYR A 52 -14.44 -1.83 9.18
C TYR A 52 -14.29 -1.52 7.70
N TRP A 53 -13.55 -0.44 7.42
CA TRP A 53 -13.28 0.07 6.07
C TRP A 53 -11.77 0.14 5.84
N PRO A 54 -11.29 -0.31 4.67
CA PRO A 54 -9.88 -0.23 4.35
C PRO A 54 -9.50 1.22 4.03
N ARG A 55 -8.36 1.66 4.55
CA ARG A 55 -7.75 2.97 4.28
C ARG A 55 -6.34 2.72 3.78
N PRO A 56 -6.00 3.09 2.53
CA PRO A 56 -4.63 3.01 2.06
C PRO A 56 -3.77 3.95 2.91
N THR A 57 -2.66 3.45 3.41
CA THR A 57 -1.68 4.23 4.16
C THR A 57 -0.34 4.19 3.44
N GLU A 58 0.37 5.31 3.50
CA GLU A 58 1.73 5.42 3.00
C GLU A 58 2.64 5.84 4.15
N TRP A 59 3.78 5.18 4.27
CA TRP A 59 4.79 5.59 5.24
C TRP A 59 5.40 6.93 4.81
N ALA A 60 5.93 7.70 5.76
CA ALA A 60 6.46 9.05 5.50
C ALA A 60 7.53 9.09 4.39
N ASN A 61 8.28 8.01 4.19
CA ASN A 61 9.30 7.88 3.14
C ASN A 61 8.76 7.40 1.78
N ARG A 62 7.46 7.11 1.67
CA ARG A 62 6.77 6.60 0.46
C ARG A 62 7.37 5.32 -0.13
N MET A 63 8.19 4.62 0.66
CA MET A 63 8.80 3.34 0.26
C MET A 63 7.99 2.13 0.73
N ARG A 64 6.98 2.35 1.58
CA ARG A 64 6.16 1.28 2.13
C ARG A 64 4.68 1.61 2.06
N SER A 65 4.02 0.66 1.45
CA SER A 65 2.59 0.41 1.40
C SER A 65 1.94 -0.29 2.59
N ASP A 66 0.81 0.16 3.17
CA ASP A 66 -0.08 -0.77 3.90
C ASP A 66 -1.56 -0.37 3.79
N VAL A 67 -2.46 -1.22 4.28
CA VAL A 67 -3.90 -0.99 4.42
C VAL A 67 -4.31 -1.06 5.89
N LEU A 68 -4.84 0.05 6.40
CA LEU A 68 -5.43 0.12 7.73
C LEU A 68 -6.93 -0.18 7.66
N TYR A 69 -7.43 -1.11 8.46
CA TYR A 69 -8.88 -1.29 8.65
C TYR A 69 -9.35 -0.49 9.86
N ALA A 70 -10.23 0.50 9.64
CA ALA A 70 -10.74 1.39 10.70
C ALA A 70 -12.28 1.43 10.70
N THR A 71 -12.88 1.76 11.84
CA THR A 71 -14.34 1.78 12.03
C THR A 71 -15.02 3.06 11.53
N GLU A 72 -14.25 4.10 11.24
CA GLU A 72 -14.76 5.33 10.64
C GLU A 72 -14.90 5.16 9.13
N GLN A 73 -16.09 5.47 8.59
CA GLN A 73 -16.29 5.49 7.14
C GLN A 73 -15.40 6.58 6.49
N PRO A 74 -14.84 6.33 5.29
CA PRO A 74 -14.16 7.35 4.48
C PRO A 74 -15.08 8.50 4.06
#